data_AF-A0A959ATE7-F1
#
_entry.id   AF-A0A959ATE7-F1
#
_cell.length_a   1.000
_cell.length_b   1.000
_cell.length_c   1.000
_cell.angle_alpha   90.00
_cell.angle_beta   90.00
_cell.angle_gamma   90.00
#
_symmetry.space_group_name_H-M   'P 1'
#
loop_
_entity.id
_entity.type
_entity.pdbx_description
1 polymer ?
#
loop_
_entity_poly.entity_id
_entity_poly.type
_entity_poly.pdbx_seq_one_letter_code
_entity_poly.pdbx_strand_id
1 'polypeptide(L)'
;MKNPIFFLFAILLLSSCGREYYKTASYENFAPEHQLIAVVPVQTITTGRIPPEVTEEMIRKIEDAESQAFQISLFNEIARRSGSRAGEIQIALQHYSETNARLKAAGYTPRESLEAPPSELAEILGVDAIVRATVRKNQYLTDLEAFGFDMASTFLFVFTDFPFWLLPDTRTADVDASCSILDGKSGVPIWSTNRRWQLDWNRRHNEIIDNISRKMARRFP
;
A
#
# COMPACT_ATOMS: atom_id res chain seq x y z
N MET A 1 -27.99 37.20 -30.44
CA MET A 1 -28.11 35.75 -30.71
C MET A 1 -27.43 35.03 -29.55
N LYS A 2 -28.21 34.36 -28.69
CA LYS A 2 -27.70 33.61 -27.53
C LYS A 2 -27.10 32.32 -28.08
N ASN A 3 -25.77 32.20 -28.14
CA ASN A 3 -25.10 31.01 -28.67
C ASN A 3 -25.20 29.86 -27.65
N PRO A 4 -26.09 28.86 -27.83
CA PRO A 4 -26.29 27.80 -26.85
C PRO A 4 -25.08 26.84 -26.80
N ILE A 5 -24.22 26.87 -27.81
CA ILE A 5 -23.02 26.03 -27.96
C ILE A 5 -21.97 26.35 -26.88
N PHE A 6 -21.85 27.61 -26.46
CA PHE A 6 -20.90 27.99 -25.41
C PHE A 6 -21.29 27.43 -24.04
N PHE A 7 -22.59 27.32 -23.78
CA PHE A 7 -23.12 26.74 -22.53
C PHE A 7 -22.92 25.22 -22.47
N LEU A 8 -23.01 24.53 -23.61
CA LEU A 8 -22.79 23.09 -23.70
C LEU A 8 -21.32 22.71 -23.42
N PHE A 9 -20.37 23.54 -23.85
CA PHE A 9 -18.94 23.32 -23.60
C PHE A 9 -18.55 23.54 -22.13
N ALA A 10 -19.23 24.46 -21.42
CA ALA A 10 -19.02 24.70 -20.00
C ALA A 10 -19.49 23.54 -19.11
N ILE A 11 -20.54 22.82 -19.50
CA ILE A 11 -21.07 21.66 -18.75
C ILE A 11 -20.13 20.44 -18.85
N LEU A 12 -19.45 20.26 -19.99
CA LEU A 12 -18.46 19.20 -20.19
C LEU A 12 -17.21 19.35 -19.30
N LEU A 13 -16.83 20.58 -18.95
CA LEU A 13 -15.68 20.85 -18.07
C LEU A 13 -15.94 20.57 -16.58
N LEU A 14 -17.20 20.42 -16.17
CA LEU A 14 -17.58 20.10 -14.78
C LEU A 14 -17.67 18.60 -14.49
N SER A 15 -17.48 17.75 -15.52
CA SER A 15 -17.46 16.30 -15.37
C SER A 15 -16.09 15.81 -14.88
N SER A 16 -15.62 16.33 -13.74
CA SER A 16 -14.46 15.76 -13.05
C SER A 16 -14.90 14.45 -12.40
N CYS A 17 -14.61 13.33 -13.06
CA CYS A 17 -14.82 11.99 -12.53
C CYS A 17 -14.21 11.89 -11.12
N GLY A 18 -15.06 11.71 -10.11
CA GLY A 18 -14.69 11.75 -8.69
C GLY A 18 -13.66 10.70 -8.33
N ARG A 19 -12.74 11.05 -7.43
CA ARG A 19 -11.70 10.16 -6.93
C ARG A 19 -12.36 9.03 -6.12
N GLU A 20 -12.23 7.78 -6.55
CA GLU A 20 -12.74 6.61 -5.82
C GLU A 20 -11.98 6.40 -4.49
N TYR A 21 -12.41 7.11 -3.46
CA TYR A 21 -12.23 6.73 -2.07
C TYR A 21 -13.58 6.99 -1.41
N TYR A 22 -14.01 6.09 -0.53
CA TYR A 22 -15.34 6.16 0.05
C TYR A 22 -15.21 6.17 1.56
N LYS A 23 -15.74 7.23 2.18
CA LYS A 23 -16.09 7.23 3.59
C LYS A 23 -17.23 6.24 3.77
N THR A 24 -17.12 5.33 4.72
CA THR A 24 -18.23 4.39 4.99
C THR A 24 -19.31 5.11 5.80
N ALA A 25 -20.49 4.48 5.94
CA ALA A 25 -21.56 5.01 6.79
C ALA A 25 -21.11 5.23 8.24
N SER A 26 -20.06 4.54 8.65
CA SER A 26 -19.48 4.58 9.99
C SER A 26 -18.48 5.72 10.17
N TYR A 27 -18.09 6.43 9.10
CA TYR A 27 -17.05 7.46 9.16
C TYR A 27 -17.34 8.54 10.20
N GLU A 28 -18.53 9.15 10.16
CA GLU A 28 -18.89 10.27 11.03
C GLU A 28 -19.02 9.87 12.50
N ASN A 29 -19.21 8.57 12.79
CA ASN A 29 -19.36 8.07 14.16
C ASN A 29 -18.01 7.73 14.82
N PHE A 30 -17.03 7.23 14.05
CA PHE A 30 -15.78 6.73 14.62
C PHE A 30 -14.58 7.63 14.32
N ALA A 31 -14.48 8.21 13.12
CA ALA A 31 -13.31 8.99 12.72
C ALA A 31 -13.00 10.19 13.64
N PRO A 32 -14.00 10.93 14.18
CA PRO A 32 -13.72 12.04 15.10
C PRO A 32 -13.13 11.63 16.45
N GLU A 33 -13.29 10.37 16.87
CA GLU A 33 -12.81 9.89 18.17
C GLU A 33 -11.33 9.45 18.12
N HIS A 34 -10.82 9.10 16.94
CA HIS A 34 -9.48 8.54 16.80
C HIS A 34 -8.39 9.60 16.99
N GLN A 35 -7.51 9.35 17.96
CA GLN A 35 -6.37 10.21 18.26
C GLN A 35 -5.06 9.55 17.86
N LEU A 36 -4.97 8.22 17.95
CA LEU A 36 -3.78 7.45 17.63
C LEU A 36 -4.12 6.27 16.72
N ILE A 37 -3.40 6.14 15.60
CA ILE A 37 -3.55 5.02 14.67
C ILE A 37 -2.20 4.36 14.37
N ALA A 38 -2.23 3.08 14.01
CA ALA A 38 -1.03 2.33 13.62
C ALA A 38 -1.14 1.77 12.21
N VAL A 39 -0.05 1.82 11.45
CA VAL A 39 0.08 1.09 10.17
C VAL A 39 0.65 -0.29 10.46
N VAL A 40 -0.16 -1.33 10.28
CA VAL A 40 0.29 -2.73 10.44
C VAL A 40 1.11 -3.18 9.22
N PRO A 41 1.86 -4.30 9.29
CA PRO A 41 2.54 -4.85 8.12
C PRO A 41 1.62 -4.93 6.89
N VAL A 42 2.14 -4.61 5.71
CA VAL A 42 1.35 -4.58 4.48
C VAL A 42 1.28 -5.97 3.88
N GLN A 43 0.10 -6.45 3.52
CA GLN A 43 -0.01 -7.75 2.87
C GLN A 43 0.44 -7.64 1.42
N THR A 44 1.51 -8.34 1.06
CA THR A 44 2.02 -8.38 -0.32
C THR A 44 1.77 -9.75 -0.92
N ILE A 45 1.20 -9.79 -2.12
CA ILE A 45 0.86 -11.04 -2.81
C ILE A 45 1.46 -10.99 -4.21
N THR A 46 2.25 -12.00 -4.57
CA THR A 46 2.84 -12.14 -5.90
C THR A 46 2.15 -13.27 -6.67
N THR A 47 1.56 -12.95 -7.82
CA THR A 47 0.92 -13.91 -8.73
C THR A 47 1.41 -13.71 -10.16
N GLY A 48 1.02 -14.60 -11.08
CA GLY A 48 1.21 -14.43 -12.52
C GLY A 48 2.08 -15.52 -13.13
N ARG A 49 2.83 -15.17 -14.18
CA ARG A 49 3.81 -16.09 -14.80
C ARG A 49 5.11 -16.01 -14.02
N ILE A 50 5.29 -16.96 -13.12
CA ILE A 50 6.47 -17.09 -12.28
C ILE A 50 7.40 -18.14 -12.91
N PRO A 51 8.70 -17.83 -13.12
CA PRO A 51 9.66 -18.79 -13.65
C PRO A 51 9.75 -20.05 -12.78
N PRO A 52 9.92 -21.23 -13.37
CA PRO A 52 9.94 -22.49 -12.64
C PRO A 52 11.10 -22.59 -11.62
N GLU A 53 12.15 -21.79 -11.77
CA GLU A 53 13.28 -21.72 -10.84
C GLU A 53 12.92 -21.02 -9.51
N VAL A 54 11.85 -20.21 -9.50
CA VAL A 54 11.41 -19.48 -8.31
C VAL A 54 10.56 -20.41 -7.44
N THR A 55 11.11 -20.77 -6.29
CA THR A 55 10.37 -21.58 -5.31
C THR A 55 9.37 -20.75 -4.51
N GLU A 56 8.35 -21.41 -3.98
CA GLU A 56 7.37 -20.81 -3.07
C GLU A 56 8.03 -20.15 -1.85
N GLU A 57 9.09 -20.73 -1.29
CA GLU A 57 9.81 -20.15 -0.14
C GLU A 57 10.48 -18.82 -0.50
N MET A 58 10.94 -18.68 -1.74
CA MET A 58 11.58 -17.45 -2.22
C MET A 58 10.56 -16.34 -2.45
N ILE A 59 9.40 -16.68 -3.01
CA ILE A 59 8.27 -15.75 -3.13
C ILE A 59 7.90 -15.23 -1.74
N ARG A 60 7.82 -16.12 -0.76
CA ARG A 60 7.52 -15.74 0.63
C ARG A 60 8.54 -14.78 1.23
N LYS A 61 9.83 -15.02 1.05
CA LYS A 61 10.89 -14.12 1.52
C LYS A 61 10.81 -12.73 0.87
N ILE A 62 10.49 -12.68 -0.43
CA ILE A 62 10.31 -11.41 -1.15
C ILE A 62 9.10 -10.67 -0.59
N GLU A 63 7.97 -11.34 -0.43
CA GLU A 63 6.76 -10.76 0.15
C GLU A 63 6.99 -10.26 1.59
N ASP A 64 7.72 -10.99 2.42
CA ASP A 64 8.00 -10.56 3.80
C ASP A 64 8.86 -9.29 3.83
N ALA A 65 9.87 -9.20 2.95
CA ALA A 65 10.71 -8.02 2.82
C ALA A 65 9.90 -6.81 2.30
N GLU A 66 9.07 -7.03 1.28
CA GLU A 66 8.21 -5.98 0.73
C GLU A 66 7.16 -5.52 1.73
N SER A 67 6.56 -6.43 2.51
CA SER A 67 5.58 -6.12 3.55
C SER A 67 6.08 -5.04 4.50
N GLN A 68 7.31 -5.19 4.98
CA GLN A 68 7.98 -4.23 5.85
C GLN A 68 8.33 -2.93 5.12
N ALA A 69 8.85 -3.02 3.89
CA ALA A 69 9.21 -1.84 3.10
C ALA A 69 7.98 -0.98 2.75
N PHE A 70 6.85 -1.61 2.39
CA PHE A 70 5.58 -0.93 2.16
C PHE A 70 5.02 -0.33 3.45
N GLN A 71 5.12 -1.01 4.60
CA GLN A 71 4.69 -0.45 5.89
C GLN A 71 5.45 0.85 6.20
N ILE A 72 6.79 0.83 6.08
CA ILE A 72 7.65 1.99 6.34
C ILE A 72 7.32 3.12 5.35
N SER A 73 7.24 2.82 4.06
CA SER A 73 6.96 3.80 3.02
C SER A 73 5.57 4.41 3.18
N LEU A 74 4.55 3.60 3.49
CA LEU A 74 3.19 4.06 3.74
C LEU A 74 3.13 4.94 5.00
N PHE A 75 3.74 4.51 6.10
CA PHE A 75 3.85 5.33 7.32
C PHE A 75 4.46 6.69 7.02
N ASN A 76 5.62 6.72 6.35
CA ASN A 76 6.31 7.97 6.00
C ASN A 76 5.45 8.87 5.11
N GLU A 77 4.72 8.29 4.15
CA GLU A 77 3.84 9.01 3.24
C GLU A 77 2.57 9.57 3.92
N ILE A 78 2.04 8.90 4.95
CA ILE A 78 0.93 9.43 5.78
C ILE A 78 1.48 10.50 6.73
N ALA A 79 2.58 10.22 7.43
CA ALA A 79 3.21 11.14 8.38
C ALA A 79 3.62 12.46 7.72
N ARG A 80 4.18 12.41 6.50
CA ARG A 80 4.53 13.61 5.72
C ARG A 80 3.29 14.42 5.28
N ARG A 81 2.09 13.86 5.35
CA ARG A 81 0.84 14.57 5.03
C ARG A 81 0.12 15.07 6.27
N SER A 82 0.30 14.41 7.41
CA SER A 82 0.00 15.00 8.71
C SER A 82 0.94 16.21 8.93
N GLY A 83 0.47 17.29 9.55
CA GLY A 83 1.32 18.44 9.89
C GLY A 83 1.57 19.51 8.80
N SER A 84 1.07 19.37 7.56
CA SER A 84 1.59 20.13 6.39
C SER A 84 0.65 21.12 5.65
N ARG A 85 -0.68 21.13 5.84
CA ARG A 85 -1.70 22.00 5.20
C ARG A 85 -3.00 22.20 6.00
N ALA A 86 -3.55 23.41 6.06
CA ALA A 86 -4.90 23.67 6.57
C ALA A 86 -5.95 22.64 6.07
N GLY A 87 -6.56 21.88 7.00
CA GLY A 87 -7.41 20.71 6.72
C GLY A 87 -6.75 19.33 6.94
N GLU A 88 -5.58 19.27 7.57
CA GLU A 88 -4.80 18.06 7.84
C GLU A 88 -5.46 16.99 8.73
N ILE A 89 -4.99 15.75 8.53
CA ILE A 89 -5.08 14.62 9.46
C ILE A 89 -4.47 15.01 10.81
N GLN A 90 -5.34 15.38 11.77
CA GLN A 90 -4.99 15.67 13.16
C GLN A 90 -4.94 14.39 14.02
N ILE A 91 -4.38 13.31 13.46
CA ILE A 91 -4.32 12.00 14.11
C ILE A 91 -2.85 11.63 14.26
N ALA A 92 -2.44 11.25 15.46
CA ALA A 92 -1.11 10.76 15.74
C ALA A 92 -0.89 9.39 15.10
N LEU A 93 0.32 9.14 14.64
CA LEU A 93 0.73 7.87 14.07
C LEU A 93 1.69 7.17 15.02
N GLN A 94 1.36 5.94 15.42
CA GLN A 94 2.31 5.07 16.07
C GLN A 94 3.42 4.72 15.06
N HIS A 95 4.67 4.90 15.47
CA HIS A 95 5.82 4.60 14.62
C HIS A 95 5.87 3.10 14.29
N TYR A 96 6.19 2.73 13.05
CA TYR A 96 6.21 1.34 12.58
C TYR A 96 7.10 0.43 13.43
N SER A 97 8.20 0.95 13.99
CA SER A 97 9.09 0.16 14.87
C SER A 97 8.40 -0.23 16.18
N GLU A 98 7.58 0.66 16.75
CA GLU A 98 6.80 0.41 17.96
C GLU A 98 5.68 -0.60 17.67
N THR A 99 4.98 -0.43 16.54
CA THR A 99 3.98 -1.39 16.06
C THR A 99 4.57 -2.79 15.94
N ASN A 100 5.71 -2.93 15.26
CA ASN A 100 6.35 -4.22 15.04
C ASN A 100 6.90 -4.82 16.34
N ALA A 101 7.41 -3.99 17.26
CA ALA A 101 7.86 -4.44 18.58
C ALA A 101 6.69 -4.99 19.42
N ARG A 102 5.54 -4.32 19.44
CA ARG A 102 4.33 -4.75 20.16
C ARG A 102 3.74 -6.03 19.60
N LEU A 103 3.62 -6.14 18.27
CA LEU A 103 3.16 -7.37 17.62
C LEU A 103 4.06 -8.55 17.98
N LYS A 104 5.39 -8.34 17.90
CA LYS A 104 6.37 -9.37 18.27
C LYS A 104 6.28 -9.76 19.75
N ALA A 105 6.09 -8.79 20.65
CA ALA A 105 5.93 -9.05 22.09
C ALA A 105 4.66 -9.85 22.39
N ALA A 106 3.60 -9.65 21.61
CA ALA A 106 2.36 -10.42 21.68
C ALA A 106 2.43 -11.79 20.97
N GLY A 107 3.59 -12.15 20.40
CA GLY A 107 3.81 -13.45 19.74
C GLY A 107 3.39 -13.51 18.28
N TYR A 108 3.00 -12.40 17.66
CA TYR A 108 2.65 -12.36 16.24
C TYR A 108 3.88 -12.26 15.35
N THR A 109 3.94 -13.12 14.34
CA THR A 109 4.75 -12.87 13.14
C THR A 109 4.09 -11.80 12.26
N PRO A 110 4.85 -11.14 11.35
CA PRO A 110 4.27 -10.21 10.40
C PRO A 110 3.09 -10.80 9.61
N ARG A 111 3.18 -12.07 9.19
CA ARG A 111 2.10 -12.74 8.45
C ARG A 111 0.87 -13.01 9.29
N GLU A 112 1.03 -13.54 10.51
CA GLU A 112 -0.11 -13.78 11.41
C GLU A 112 -0.85 -12.49 11.75
N SER A 113 -0.11 -11.37 11.87
CA SER A 113 -0.74 -10.05 12.11
C SER A 113 -1.65 -9.58 10.96
N LEU A 114 -1.49 -10.12 9.74
CA LEU A 114 -2.34 -9.77 8.60
C LEU A 114 -3.73 -10.43 8.71
N GLU A 115 -3.78 -11.61 9.32
CA GLU A 115 -4.99 -12.43 9.46
C GLU A 115 -5.74 -12.14 10.76
N ALA A 116 -5.06 -11.56 11.76
CA ALA A 116 -5.64 -11.23 13.04
C ALA A 116 -6.81 -10.23 12.93
N PRO A 117 -7.84 -10.36 13.79
CA PRO A 117 -8.92 -9.40 13.93
C PRO A 117 -8.41 -7.96 14.15
N PRO A 118 -8.99 -6.94 13.48
CA PRO A 118 -8.56 -5.55 13.66
C PRO A 118 -8.66 -5.05 15.10
N SER A 119 -9.68 -5.49 15.83
CA SER A 119 -9.90 -5.08 17.22
C SER A 119 -8.85 -5.64 18.18
N GLU A 120 -8.48 -6.90 17.99
CA GLU A 120 -7.40 -7.55 18.74
C GLU A 120 -6.05 -6.86 18.48
N LEU A 121 -5.74 -6.55 17.22
CA LEU A 121 -4.54 -5.80 16.87
C LEU A 121 -4.55 -4.41 17.50
N ALA A 122 -5.66 -3.69 17.44
CA ALA A 122 -5.77 -2.36 18.03
C ALA A 122 -5.54 -2.37 19.54
N GLU A 123 -6.07 -3.38 20.24
CA GLU A 123 -5.87 -3.59 21.67
C GLU A 123 -4.39 -3.86 22.01
N ILE A 124 -3.74 -4.78 21.28
CA ILE A 124 -2.30 -5.10 21.45
C ILE A 124 -1.44 -3.86 21.21
N LEU A 125 -1.77 -3.10 20.17
CA LEU A 125 -1.01 -1.93 19.75
C LEU A 125 -1.29 -0.71 20.64
N GLY A 126 -2.40 -0.69 21.37
CA GLY A 126 -2.86 0.45 22.17
C GLY A 126 -3.23 1.64 21.30
N VAL A 127 -3.94 1.40 20.19
CA VAL A 127 -4.36 2.44 19.23
C VAL A 127 -5.87 2.41 19.00
N ASP A 128 -6.42 3.52 18.53
CA ASP A 128 -7.87 3.64 18.33
C ASP A 128 -8.34 3.04 17.01
N ALA A 129 -7.45 2.98 16.01
CA ALA A 129 -7.71 2.35 14.72
C ALA A 129 -6.41 1.84 14.07
N ILE A 130 -6.56 0.87 13.17
CA ILE A 130 -5.45 0.32 12.39
C ILE A 130 -5.60 0.65 10.91
N VAL A 131 -4.47 0.88 10.25
CA VAL A 131 -4.38 1.04 8.80
C VAL A 131 -3.90 -0.28 8.21
N ARG A 132 -4.76 -0.95 7.46
CA ARG A 132 -4.46 -2.21 6.76
C ARG A 132 -4.37 -1.95 5.26
N ALA A 133 -3.29 -2.40 4.65
CA ALA A 133 -3.10 -2.32 3.21
C ALA A 133 -2.74 -3.67 2.61
N THR A 134 -3.17 -3.89 1.37
CA THR A 134 -2.84 -5.06 0.57
C THR A 134 -2.30 -4.59 -0.78
N VAL A 135 -1.20 -5.17 -1.23
CA VAL A 135 -0.59 -4.94 -2.54
C VAL A 135 -0.47 -6.27 -3.25
N ARG A 136 -1.32 -6.51 -4.24
CA ARG A 136 -1.29 -7.69 -5.10
C ARG A 136 -0.63 -7.32 -6.42
N LYS A 137 0.45 -8.01 -6.76
CA LYS A 137 1.21 -7.82 -7.99
C LYS A 137 1.00 -9.04 -8.87
N ASN A 138 0.52 -8.83 -10.08
CA ASN A 138 0.42 -9.86 -11.11
C ASN A 138 1.56 -9.69 -12.12
N GLN A 139 2.66 -10.40 -11.90
CA GLN A 139 3.86 -10.33 -12.71
C GLN A 139 3.74 -11.20 -13.96
N TYR A 140 3.92 -10.58 -15.12
CA TYR A 140 4.11 -11.29 -16.37
C TYR A 140 5.61 -11.29 -16.69
N LEU A 141 6.35 -12.21 -16.08
CA LEU A 141 7.73 -12.43 -16.50
C LEU A 141 7.65 -13.15 -17.86
N THR A 142 7.86 -12.45 -18.96
CA THR A 142 7.92 -13.10 -20.28
C THR A 142 9.23 -13.84 -20.42
N ASP A 143 9.14 -15.09 -20.87
CA ASP A 143 10.26 -15.96 -21.15
C ASP A 143 11.25 -15.28 -22.07
N LEU A 144 12.51 -15.18 -21.61
CA LEU A 144 13.61 -15.63 -22.45
C LEU A 144 14.84 -16.05 -21.64
N GLU A 145 15.19 -15.36 -20.55
CA GLU A 145 16.49 -15.51 -19.88
C GLU A 145 16.44 -15.03 -18.41
N ALA A 146 15.39 -15.40 -17.67
CA ALA A 146 15.16 -14.89 -16.31
C ALA A 146 16.19 -15.45 -15.31
N PHE A 147 17.36 -14.83 -15.25
CA PHE A 147 18.45 -15.00 -14.28
C PHE A 147 19.31 -16.26 -14.42
N GLY A 148 20.22 -16.27 -15.40
CA GLY A 148 21.39 -17.17 -15.40
C GLY A 148 22.39 -16.91 -14.25
N PHE A 149 21.93 -16.46 -13.07
CA PHE A 149 22.73 -16.10 -11.91
C PHE A 149 22.06 -16.59 -10.62
N ASP A 150 22.88 -17.10 -9.70
CA ASP A 150 22.51 -17.61 -8.37
C ASP A 150 21.60 -16.62 -7.62
N MET A 151 20.50 -17.11 -7.05
CA MET A 151 19.35 -16.28 -6.64
C MET A 151 19.59 -15.43 -5.39
N ALA A 152 20.70 -15.66 -4.67
CA ALA A 152 21.24 -14.70 -3.70
C ALA A 152 21.53 -13.35 -4.36
N SER A 153 21.99 -13.37 -5.62
CA SER A 153 22.21 -12.17 -6.43
C SER A 153 20.90 -11.52 -6.87
N THR A 154 19.80 -12.26 -7.04
CA THR A 154 18.48 -11.71 -7.43
C THR A 154 17.84 -10.92 -6.29
N PHE A 155 17.92 -11.41 -5.04
CA PHE A 155 17.50 -10.64 -3.87
C PHE A 155 18.39 -9.40 -3.69
N LEU A 156 19.71 -9.54 -3.85
CA LEU A 156 20.63 -8.41 -3.86
C LEU A 156 20.24 -7.42 -4.97
N PHE A 157 19.96 -7.88 -6.17
CA PHE A 157 19.68 -7.09 -7.36
C PHE A 157 18.34 -6.34 -7.30
N VAL A 158 17.32 -6.88 -6.64
CA VAL A 158 16.04 -6.18 -6.40
C VAL A 158 16.18 -5.09 -5.33
N PHE A 159 17.10 -5.28 -4.37
CA PHE A 159 17.24 -4.41 -3.19
C PHE A 159 18.59 -3.64 -3.10
N THR A 160 19.47 -3.68 -4.10
CA THR A 160 20.75 -2.94 -4.16
C THR A 160 20.87 -2.08 -5.43
N ASP A 161 21.83 -1.13 -5.43
CA ASP A 161 22.10 -0.10 -6.46
C ASP A 161 22.63 -0.65 -7.80
N PHE A 162 22.18 -1.83 -8.25
CA PHE A 162 22.49 -2.32 -9.58
C PHE A 162 21.86 -1.38 -10.64
N PRO A 163 22.58 -1.02 -11.73
CA PRO A 163 22.06 -0.15 -12.78
C PRO A 163 20.92 -0.83 -13.55
N PHE A 164 19.71 -0.66 -13.04
CA PHE A 164 18.46 -1.23 -13.55
C PHE A 164 18.16 -0.91 -15.02
N TRP A 165 18.77 0.14 -15.58
CA TRP A 165 18.65 0.51 -17.01
C TRP A 165 19.32 -0.49 -17.97
N LEU A 166 20.16 -1.41 -17.47
CA LEU A 166 20.84 -2.44 -18.29
C LEU A 166 19.94 -3.65 -18.57
N LEU A 167 18.69 -3.63 -18.07
CA LEU A 167 17.75 -4.73 -18.22
C LEU A 167 16.83 -4.49 -19.41
N PRO A 168 16.45 -5.56 -20.15
CA PRO A 168 15.46 -5.45 -21.20
C PRO A 168 14.11 -4.95 -20.64
N ASP A 169 13.51 -4.03 -21.38
CA ASP A 169 12.33 -3.23 -21.04
C ASP A 169 11.02 -4.03 -21.19
N THR A 170 10.80 -5.05 -20.36
CA THR A 170 9.63 -5.95 -20.51
C THR A 170 8.92 -6.31 -19.20
N ARG A 171 9.31 -5.73 -18.06
CA ARG A 171 8.69 -6.04 -16.76
C ARG A 171 7.40 -5.25 -16.55
N THR A 172 6.33 -5.63 -17.25
CA THR A 172 4.99 -5.09 -16.97
C THR A 172 4.31 -5.96 -15.92
N ALA A 173 3.78 -5.36 -14.85
CA ALA A 173 2.91 -6.05 -13.91
C ALA A 173 1.69 -5.19 -13.59
N ASP A 174 0.54 -5.84 -13.50
CA ASP A 174 -0.65 -5.22 -12.93
C ASP A 174 -0.51 -5.22 -11.42
N VAL A 175 -0.80 -4.09 -10.78
CA VAL A 175 -0.83 -3.98 -9.32
C VAL A 175 -2.20 -3.53 -8.87
N ASP A 176 -2.80 -4.36 -8.03
CA ASP A 176 -3.99 -4.05 -7.27
C ASP A 176 -3.57 -3.70 -5.85
N ALA A 177 -3.73 -2.44 -5.44
CA ALA A 177 -3.52 -2.04 -4.06
C ALA A 177 -4.82 -1.54 -3.41
N SER A 178 -5.03 -1.97 -2.17
CA SER A 178 -6.09 -1.48 -1.31
C SER A 178 -5.51 -0.98 0.01
N CYS A 179 -6.17 0.01 0.60
CA CYS A 179 -5.83 0.54 1.92
C CYS A 179 -7.12 0.89 2.64
N SER A 180 -7.23 0.54 3.91
CA SER A 180 -8.42 0.77 4.74
C SER A 180 -8.03 1.17 6.15
N ILE A 181 -8.85 2.02 6.77
CA ILE A 181 -8.78 2.36 8.19
C ILE A 181 -9.91 1.58 8.87
N LEU A 182 -9.54 0.77 9.86
CA LEU A 182 -10.45 -0.10 10.59
C LEU A 182 -10.50 0.36 12.05
N ASP A 183 -11.71 0.56 12.56
CA ASP A 183 -11.93 0.97 13.95
C ASP A 183 -11.43 -0.11 14.92
N GLY A 184 -10.70 0.31 15.95
CA GLY A 184 -10.06 -0.60 16.90
C GLY A 184 -11.01 -1.23 17.91
N LYS A 185 -12.21 -0.67 18.13
CA LYS A 185 -13.20 -1.26 19.05
C LYS A 185 -14.14 -2.22 18.33
N SER A 186 -14.65 -1.80 17.18
CA SER A 186 -15.69 -2.51 16.42
C SER A 186 -15.16 -3.34 15.27
N GLY A 187 -13.93 -3.10 14.80
CA GLY A 187 -13.35 -3.72 13.60
C GLY A 187 -13.97 -3.24 12.29
N VAL A 188 -14.88 -2.26 12.33
CA VAL A 188 -15.61 -1.78 11.16
C VAL A 188 -14.73 -0.87 10.30
N PRO A 189 -14.75 -1.00 8.96
CA PRO A 189 -14.04 -0.07 8.08
C PRO A 189 -14.68 1.31 8.12
N ILE A 190 -13.88 2.33 8.37
CA ILE A 190 -14.26 3.75 8.43
C ILE A 190 -14.00 4.40 7.07
N TRP A 191 -12.90 3.99 6.44
CA TRP A 191 -12.46 4.47 5.13
C TRP A 191 -11.79 3.34 4.37
N SER A 192 -11.99 3.32 3.06
CA SER A 192 -11.30 2.39 2.18
C SER A 192 -11.04 2.99 0.80
N THR A 193 -9.93 2.58 0.20
CA THR A 193 -9.61 2.82 -1.20
C THR A 193 -9.09 1.54 -1.83
N ASN A 194 -9.43 1.33 -3.11
CA ASN A 194 -8.92 0.24 -3.92
C ASN A 194 -8.57 0.80 -5.31
N ARG A 195 -7.41 0.44 -5.84
CA ARG A 195 -6.98 0.82 -7.17
C ARG A 195 -6.17 -0.28 -7.85
N ARG A 196 -6.47 -0.44 -9.14
CA ARG A 196 -5.64 -1.14 -10.11
C ARG A 196 -4.78 -0.13 -10.87
N TRP A 197 -3.49 -0.42 -11.01
CA TRP A 197 -2.59 0.28 -11.92
C TRP A 197 -1.82 -0.72 -12.76
N GLN A 198 -1.59 -0.39 -14.02
CA GLN A 198 -0.51 -0.97 -14.78
C GLN A 198 0.78 -0.28 -14.33
N LEU A 199 1.71 -1.05 -13.78
CA LEU A 199 3.03 -0.56 -13.42
C LEU A 199 4.05 -1.11 -14.40
N ASP A 200 4.82 -0.19 -14.94
CA ASP A 200 6.09 -0.50 -15.56
C ASP A 200 7.12 -0.69 -14.45
N TRP A 201 7.59 -1.94 -14.29
CA TRP A 201 8.59 -2.31 -13.30
C TRP A 201 10.02 -2.11 -13.79
N ASN A 202 10.22 -1.36 -14.88
CA ASN A 202 11.53 -0.88 -15.30
C ASN A 202 12.03 0.31 -14.45
N ARG A 203 11.89 0.21 -13.14
CA ARG A 203 12.33 1.20 -12.13
C ARG A 203 12.89 0.48 -10.92
N ARG A 204 13.65 1.20 -10.09
CA ARG A 204 14.12 0.64 -8.82
C ARG A 204 12.93 0.25 -7.94
N HIS A 205 13.05 -0.88 -7.26
CA HIS A 205 11.95 -1.48 -6.51
C HIS A 205 11.44 -0.54 -5.39
N ASN A 206 12.36 0.13 -4.69
CA ASN A 206 12.04 1.16 -3.71
C ASN A 206 11.23 2.33 -4.29
N GLU A 207 11.51 2.77 -5.52
CA GLU A 207 10.73 3.82 -6.18
C GLU A 207 9.30 3.37 -6.50
N ILE A 208 9.11 2.09 -6.82
CA ILE A 208 7.79 1.51 -7.07
C ILE A 208 7.00 1.46 -5.77
N ILE A 209 7.62 0.97 -4.69
CA ILE A 209 7.06 0.97 -3.34
C ILE A 209 6.62 2.39 -2.95
N ASP A 210 7.53 3.37 -3.05
CA ASP A 210 7.25 4.76 -2.69
C ASP A 210 6.17 5.39 -3.55
N ASN A 211 6.09 5.05 -4.84
CA ASN A 211 5.05 5.55 -5.73
C ASN A 211 3.67 5.01 -5.34
N ILE A 212 3.56 3.71 -5.08
CA ILE A 212 2.31 3.07 -4.64
C ILE A 212 1.89 3.64 -3.28
N SER A 213 2.79 3.65 -2.28
CA SER A 213 2.55 4.21 -0.95
C SER A 213 2.09 5.67 -1.02
N ARG A 214 2.76 6.48 -1.85
CA ARG A 214 2.38 7.88 -2.08
C ARG A 214 0.99 8.01 -2.66
N LYS A 215 0.62 7.17 -3.63
CA LYS A 215 -0.72 7.19 -4.24
C LYS A 215 -1.80 6.78 -3.23
N MET A 216 -1.55 5.78 -2.40
CA MET A 216 -2.47 5.35 -1.33
C MET A 216 -2.68 6.48 -0.32
N ALA A 217 -1.60 7.01 0.25
CA ALA A 217 -1.69 8.01 1.30
C ALA A 217 -2.14 9.40 0.80
N ARG A 218 -2.10 9.70 -0.50
CA ARG A 218 -2.72 10.93 -1.07
C ARG A 218 -4.24 10.99 -0.90
N ARG A 219 -4.88 9.84 -0.67
CA ARG A 219 -6.32 9.72 -0.50
C ARG A 219 -6.73 9.47 0.95
N PHE A 220 -5.74 9.41 1.85
CA PHE A 220 -6.00 9.28 3.26
C PHE A 220 -6.92 10.43 3.69
N PRO A 221 -8.02 10.13 4.41
CA PRO A 221 -9.10 11.08 4.67
C PRO A 221 -8.67 12.25 5.55
#